data_AF-A0A7K3Z7J8-F1
#
_entry.id   AF-A0A7K3Z7J8-F1
#
_cell.length_a   1.000
_cell.length_b   1.000
_cell.length_c   1.000
_cell.angle_alpha   90.00
_cell.angle_beta   90.00
_cell.angle_gamma   90.00
#
_symmetry.space_group_name_H-M   'P 1'
#
loop_
_entity.id
_entity.type
_entity.pdbx_description
1 polymer ?
#
loop_
_entity_poly.entity_id
_entity_poly.type
_entity_poly.pdbx_seq_one_letter_code
_entity_poly.pdbx_strand_id
1 'polypeptide(L)'
;MRIAVWATAAVVGFLVILAPILSGLYLPKQPYLIPIDQITNNIIAIGLLIMITIPGFVEYSNYRWMRQIESSIPRVLRDIAEAIHSGVTLPKAVEQATAKGYGPLSEELERAMALFVLGSDWEKSIMSITKRVKNASVARFATILVEANQAGGKITEVLDMSVELFSNIDQYREEQLNNMKPYTYTIYAAIAVFLIISLVVLTQFLVPLGSSGMSQMGPGNSVTMLDINYYSSILFWASIIESLFAGLIAGKIGDRCYLSGLRHSALLIGITLIFFNVLGGLL
;
A
#
# COMPACT_ATOMS: atom_id res chain seq x y z
N MET A 1 9.55 9.52 12.78
CA MET A 1 9.96 8.39 11.93
C MET A 1 9.28 8.35 10.57
N ARG A 2 7.94 8.43 10.44
CA ARG A 2 7.24 8.36 9.12
C ARG A 2 7.76 9.36 8.08
N ILE A 3 7.95 10.63 8.47
CA ILE A 3 8.47 11.69 7.58
C ILE A 3 9.95 11.45 7.20
N ALA A 4 10.74 10.84 8.10
CA ALA A 4 12.14 10.55 7.84
C ALA A 4 12.30 9.42 6.80
N VAL A 5 11.45 8.39 6.86
CA VAL A 5 11.44 7.31 5.85
C VAL A 5 11.04 7.83 4.47
N TRP A 6 10.04 8.70 4.42
CA TRP A 6 9.63 9.39 3.20
C TRP A 6 10.75 10.26 2.64
N ALA A 7 11.43 11.03 3.51
CA ALA A 7 12.56 11.86 3.11
C ALA A 7 13.74 11.02 2.59
N THR A 8 14.10 9.92 3.26
CA THR A 8 15.19 9.05 2.79
C THR A 8 14.84 8.36 1.48
N ALA A 9 13.61 7.89 1.31
CA ALA A 9 13.17 7.25 0.07
C ALA A 9 13.07 8.25 -1.08
N ALA A 10 12.60 9.47 -0.82
CA ALA A 10 12.57 10.54 -1.80
C ALA A 10 13.98 10.98 -2.21
N VAL A 11 14.90 11.09 -1.25
CA VAL A 11 16.31 11.46 -1.52
C VAL A 11 17.03 10.36 -2.31
N VAL A 12 16.84 9.09 -1.96
CA VAL A 12 17.42 7.95 -2.68
C VAL A 12 16.81 7.83 -4.08
N GLY A 13 15.49 7.95 -4.21
CA GLY A 13 14.80 7.94 -5.51
C GLY A 13 15.25 9.08 -6.41
N PHE A 14 15.36 10.29 -5.85
CA PHE A 14 15.86 11.47 -6.57
C PHE A 14 17.31 11.30 -7.00
N LEU A 15 18.18 10.75 -6.14
CA LEU A 15 19.58 10.45 -6.48
C LEU A 15 19.73 9.40 -7.58
N VAL A 16 18.89 8.37 -7.60
CA VAL A 16 18.93 7.33 -8.65
C VAL A 16 18.35 7.84 -9.98
N ILE A 17 17.34 8.71 -9.94
CA ILE A 17 16.84 9.42 -11.14
C ILE A 17 17.89 10.40 -11.68
N LEU A 18 18.71 10.99 -10.80
CA LEU A 18 19.83 11.87 -11.19
C LEU A 18 21.07 11.12 -11.68
N ALA A 19 21.27 9.86 -11.28
CA ALA A 19 22.43 9.06 -11.67
C ALA A 19 22.66 8.98 -13.20
N PRO A 20 21.65 8.77 -14.06
CA PRO A 20 21.85 8.80 -15.50
C PRO A 20 22.09 10.22 -16.06
N ILE A 21 21.53 11.26 -15.42
CA ILE A 21 21.76 12.67 -15.79
C ILE A 21 23.20 13.09 -15.47
N LEU A 22 23.76 12.61 -14.35
CA LEU A 22 25.10 12.97 -13.87
C LEU A 22 26.23 12.15 -14.55
N SER A 23 25.95 10.92 -15.00
CA SER A 23 26.93 10.04 -15.65
C SER A 23 27.18 10.38 -17.13
N GLY A 24 26.53 11.41 -17.68
CA GLY A 24 26.79 11.90 -19.03
C GLY A 24 26.28 11.01 -20.17
N LEU A 25 25.42 10.02 -19.88
CA LEU A 25 24.76 9.19 -20.90
C LEU A 25 23.54 9.87 -21.56
N TYR A 26 23.14 11.05 -21.09
CA TYR A 26 22.17 11.91 -21.78
C TYR A 26 22.89 12.83 -22.77
N LEU A 27 23.16 12.34 -23.97
CA LEU A 27 23.27 13.22 -25.13
C LEU A 27 21.90 13.25 -25.81
N PRO A 28 21.10 14.33 -25.65
CA PRO A 28 19.92 14.51 -26.48
C PRO A 28 20.37 14.63 -27.93
N LYS A 29 20.34 13.52 -28.67
CA LYS A 29 20.39 13.56 -30.13
C LYS A 29 19.04 14.13 -30.58
N GLN A 30 19.01 15.41 -30.91
CA GLN A 30 17.88 15.98 -31.64
C GLN A 30 17.65 15.09 -32.88
N PRO A 31 16.45 14.51 -33.03
CA PRO A 31 15.15 15.09 -32.65
C PRO A 31 14.36 14.38 -31.51
N TYR A 32 14.93 13.46 -30.72
CA TYR A 32 14.14 12.66 -29.76
C TYR A 32 14.33 13.08 -28.29
N LEU A 33 13.22 13.39 -27.60
CA LEU A 33 13.17 13.86 -26.20
C LEU A 33 13.24 12.73 -25.15
N ILE A 34 13.14 11.46 -25.56
CA ILE A 34 13.09 10.27 -24.70
C ILE A 34 14.39 9.48 -24.91
N PRO A 35 15.05 8.93 -23.85
CA PRO A 35 16.22 8.09 -24.02
C PRO A 35 15.89 6.90 -24.92
N ILE A 36 16.63 6.77 -26.01
CA ILE A 36 16.47 5.68 -26.98
C ILE A 36 17.13 4.40 -26.44
N ASP A 37 18.13 4.54 -25.58
CA ASP A 37 18.85 3.42 -25.00
C ASP A 37 18.04 2.74 -23.89
N GLN A 38 17.77 1.45 -24.11
CA GLN A 38 17.04 0.59 -23.19
C GLN A 38 17.69 0.49 -21.81
N ILE A 39 19.02 0.63 -21.74
CA ILE A 39 19.79 0.66 -20.48
C ILE A 39 19.41 1.91 -19.67
N THR A 40 19.33 3.08 -20.31
CA THR A 40 18.99 4.35 -19.64
C THR A 40 17.55 4.32 -19.13
N ASN A 41 16.61 3.81 -19.94
CA ASN A 41 15.21 3.64 -19.53
C ASN A 41 15.07 2.67 -18.34
N ASN A 42 15.80 1.55 -18.34
CA ASN A 42 15.81 0.61 -17.22
C ASN A 42 16.37 1.22 -15.93
N ILE A 43 17.45 2.01 -16.00
CA ILE A 43 18.05 2.67 -14.82
C ILE A 43 17.04 3.62 -14.15
N ILE A 44 16.35 4.44 -14.94
CA ILE A 44 15.38 5.40 -14.38
C ILE A 44 14.18 4.67 -13.78
N ALA A 45 13.71 3.62 -14.44
CA ALA A 45 12.60 2.80 -13.94
C ALA A 45 12.96 2.04 -12.65
N ILE A 46 14.19 1.53 -12.52
CA ILE A 46 14.71 0.93 -11.29
C ILE A 46 14.78 1.99 -10.17
N GLY A 47 15.21 3.21 -10.48
CA GLY A 47 15.20 4.32 -9.52
C GLY A 47 13.80 4.63 -8.99
N LEU A 48 12.81 4.67 -9.88
CA LEU A 48 11.41 4.87 -9.52
C LEU A 48 10.87 3.69 -8.68
N LEU A 49 11.25 2.45 -9.00
CA LEU A 49 10.89 1.27 -8.23
C LEU A 49 11.43 1.34 -6.79
N ILE A 50 12.71 1.69 -6.62
CA ILE A 50 13.33 1.83 -5.29
C ILE A 50 12.64 2.94 -4.49
N MET A 51 12.33 4.08 -5.13
CA MET A 51 11.63 5.20 -4.51
C MET A 51 10.27 4.81 -3.91
N ILE A 52 9.54 3.92 -4.57
CA ILE A 52 8.17 3.51 -4.19
C ILE A 52 8.18 2.33 -3.20
N THR A 53 9.13 1.40 -3.34
CA THR A 53 9.15 0.15 -2.58
C THR A 53 9.40 0.39 -1.09
N ILE A 54 10.36 1.25 -0.75
CA ILE A 54 10.73 1.55 0.64
C ILE A 54 9.56 2.15 1.45
N PRO A 55 8.91 3.25 1.02
CA PRO A 55 7.79 3.82 1.76
C PRO A 55 6.57 2.91 1.72
N GLY A 56 6.38 2.15 0.63
CA GLY A 56 5.31 1.16 0.53
C GLY A 56 5.41 0.06 1.58
N PHE A 57 6.61 -0.46 1.84
CA PHE A 57 6.81 -1.49 2.87
C PHE A 57 6.54 -0.97 4.29
N VAL A 58 7.02 0.23 4.62
CA VAL A 58 6.81 0.83 5.94
C VAL A 58 5.34 1.11 6.20
N GLU A 59 4.64 1.66 5.21
CA GLU A 59 3.22 1.94 5.38
C GLU A 59 2.39 0.65 5.46
N TYR A 60 2.74 -0.38 4.69
CA TYR A 60 2.09 -1.68 4.80
C TYR A 60 2.27 -2.31 6.19
N SER A 61 3.47 -2.20 6.77
CA SER A 61 3.73 -2.65 8.14
C SER A 61 2.85 -1.92 9.15
N ASN A 62 2.75 -0.60 9.05
CA ASN A 62 1.89 0.21 9.91
C ASN A 62 0.40 -0.10 9.73
N TYR A 63 -0.05 -0.29 8.48
CA TYR A 63 -1.41 -0.72 8.19
C TYR A 63 -1.73 -2.07 8.83
N ARG A 64 -0.82 -3.05 8.70
CA ARG A 64 -0.97 -4.38 9.30
C ARG A 64 -1.03 -4.30 10.83
N TRP A 65 -0.14 -3.52 11.44
CA TRP A 65 -0.12 -3.29 12.88
C TRP A 65 -1.44 -2.67 13.38
N MET A 66 -1.92 -1.64 12.69
CA MET A 66 -3.20 -0.99 13.01
C MET A 66 -4.38 -1.96 12.88
N ARG A 67 -4.40 -2.75 11.82
CA ARG A 67 -5.45 -3.74 11.58
C ARG A 67 -5.45 -4.87 12.62
N GLN A 68 -4.29 -5.23 13.16
CA GLN A 68 -4.19 -6.17 14.27
C GLN A 68 -4.79 -5.59 15.55
N ILE A 69 -4.58 -4.30 15.83
CA ILE A 69 -5.22 -3.62 16.95
C ILE A 69 -6.73 -3.64 16.80
N GLU A 70 -7.24 -3.21 15.64
CA GLU A 70 -8.68 -3.11 15.40
C GLU A 70 -9.41 -4.47 15.50
N SER A 71 -8.84 -5.53 14.92
CA SER A 71 -9.42 -6.88 14.99
C SER A 71 -9.27 -7.56 16.36
N SER A 72 -8.46 -6.99 17.26
CA SER A 72 -8.36 -7.45 18.64
C SER A 72 -9.43 -6.82 19.54
N ILE A 73 -9.94 -5.62 19.22
CA ILE A 73 -10.91 -4.90 20.06
C ILE A 73 -12.14 -5.75 20.45
N PRO A 74 -12.86 -6.41 19.53
CA PRO A 74 -14.04 -7.18 19.89
C PRO A 74 -13.73 -8.32 20.88
N ARG A 75 -12.56 -8.94 20.72
CA ARG A 75 -12.08 -10.03 21.60
C ARG A 75 -11.75 -9.52 22.99
N VAL A 76 -11.05 -8.38 23.09
CA VAL A 76 -10.76 -7.75 24.40
C VAL A 76 -12.04 -7.35 25.11
N LEU A 77 -12.98 -6.71 24.41
CA LEU A 77 -14.26 -6.31 25.00
C LEU A 77 -15.06 -7.51 25.51
N ARG A 78 -15.07 -8.63 24.75
CA ARG A 78 -15.78 -9.86 25.13
C ARG A 78 -15.22 -10.45 26.42
N ASP A 79 -13.90 -10.52 26.54
CA ASP A 79 -13.26 -11.10 27.71
C ASP A 79 -13.39 -10.19 28.95
N ILE A 80 -13.43 -8.87 28.77
CA ILE A 80 -13.78 -7.93 29.84
C ILE A 80 -15.25 -8.13 30.25
N ALA A 81 -16.18 -8.29 29.31
CA ALA A 81 -17.59 -8.49 29.60
C ALA A 81 -17.82 -9.78 30.37
N GLU A 82 -17.20 -10.88 29.95
CA GLU A 82 -17.27 -12.16 30.64
C GLU A 82 -16.71 -12.07 32.06
N ALA A 83 -15.59 -11.36 32.27
CA ALA A 83 -15.04 -11.14 33.61
C ALA A 83 -15.99 -10.30 34.49
N ILE A 84 -16.62 -9.27 33.93
CA ILE A 84 -17.59 -8.44 34.68
C ILE A 84 -18.85 -9.24 35.03
N HIS A 85 -19.35 -10.08 34.12
CA HIS A 85 -20.44 -11.02 34.41
C HIS A 85 -20.10 -11.99 35.56
N SER A 86 -18.82 -12.33 35.74
CA SER A 86 -18.35 -13.12 36.88
C SER A 86 -18.19 -12.34 38.20
N GLY A 87 -18.55 -11.05 38.21
CA GLY A 87 -18.49 -10.18 39.39
C GLY A 87 -17.16 -9.46 39.60
N VAL A 88 -16.26 -9.48 38.60
CA VAL A 88 -14.98 -8.77 38.67
C VAL A 88 -15.20 -7.28 38.35
N THR A 89 -14.53 -6.40 39.10
CA THR A 89 -14.56 -4.96 38.82
C THR A 89 -13.91 -4.62 37.49
N LEU A 90 -14.41 -3.62 36.76
CA LEU A 90 -13.89 -3.25 35.44
C LEU A 90 -12.35 -3.05 35.40
N PRO A 91 -11.70 -2.29 36.31
CA PRO A 91 -10.25 -2.13 36.25
C PRO A 91 -9.49 -3.46 36.34
N LYS A 92 -9.98 -4.39 37.18
CA LYS A 92 -9.40 -5.73 37.33
C LYS A 92 -9.68 -6.62 36.12
N ALA A 93 -10.86 -6.49 35.50
CA ALA A 93 -11.20 -7.19 34.27
C ALA A 93 -10.31 -6.75 33.11
N VAL A 94 -10.03 -5.45 32.99
CA VAL A 94 -9.08 -4.91 32.00
C VAL A 94 -7.66 -5.41 32.27
N GLU A 95 -7.20 -5.41 33.52
CA GLU A 95 -5.90 -5.98 33.91
C GLU A 95 -5.79 -7.45 33.50
N GLN A 96 -6.81 -8.27 33.79
CA GLN A 96 -6.82 -9.68 33.41
C GLN A 96 -6.85 -9.88 31.89
N ALA A 97 -7.59 -9.05 31.16
CA ALA A 97 -7.61 -9.09 29.71
C ALA A 97 -6.22 -8.76 29.11
N THR A 98 -5.48 -7.80 29.67
CA THR A 98 -4.12 -7.49 29.17
C THR A 98 -3.20 -8.71 29.17
N ALA A 99 -3.28 -9.54 30.23
CA ALA A 99 -2.45 -10.73 30.41
C ALA A 99 -2.73 -11.87 29.40
N LYS A 100 -3.89 -11.88 28.74
CA LYS A 100 -4.26 -12.90 27.73
C LYS A 100 -3.55 -12.71 26.38
N GLY A 101 -2.97 -11.54 26.11
CA GLY A 101 -2.09 -11.30 24.95
C GLY A 101 -2.78 -11.18 23.58
N TYR A 102 -3.46 -10.06 23.31
CA TYR A 102 -4.15 -9.74 22.04
C TYR A 102 -3.29 -8.97 21.03
N GLY A 103 -1.98 -9.22 21.03
CA GLY A 103 -1.03 -8.52 20.16
C GLY A 103 -0.83 -7.06 20.59
N PRO A 104 -0.72 -6.10 19.65
CA PRO A 104 -0.29 -4.75 19.99
C PRO A 104 -1.28 -3.96 20.87
N LEU A 105 -2.56 -4.34 20.88
CA LEU A 105 -3.55 -3.71 21.75
C LEU A 105 -3.28 -4.04 23.23
N SER A 106 -2.80 -5.24 23.55
CA SER A 106 -2.45 -5.62 24.93
C SER A 106 -1.32 -4.77 25.47
N GLU A 107 -0.27 -4.50 24.69
CA GLU A 107 0.85 -3.65 25.14
C GLU A 107 0.40 -2.22 25.46
N GLU A 108 -0.49 -1.65 24.65
CA GLU A 108 -1.00 -0.30 24.87
C GLU A 108 -1.94 -0.22 26.06
N LEU A 109 -2.72 -1.29 26.29
CA LEU A 109 -3.64 -1.43 27.41
C LEU A 109 -2.88 -1.71 28.72
N GLU A 110 -1.81 -2.52 28.69
CA GLU A 110 -0.90 -2.76 29.82
C GLU A 110 -0.24 -1.46 30.28
N ARG A 111 0.24 -0.63 29.34
CA ARG A 111 0.77 0.70 29.65
C ARG A 111 -0.28 1.62 30.28
N ALA A 112 -1.53 1.55 29.81
CA ALA A 112 -2.62 2.32 30.41
C ALA A 112 -2.93 1.84 31.83
N MET A 113 -2.96 0.52 32.06
CA MET A 113 -3.17 -0.06 33.39
C MET A 113 -2.02 0.26 34.34
N ALA A 114 -0.78 0.28 33.87
CA ALA A 114 0.38 0.69 34.66
C ALA A 114 0.22 2.13 35.18
N LEU A 115 -0.26 3.07 34.35
CA LEU A 115 -0.54 4.45 34.78
C LEU A 115 -1.64 4.51 35.86
N PHE A 116 -2.69 3.69 35.71
CA PHE A 116 -3.75 3.59 36.69
C PHE A 116 -3.26 3.05 38.04
N VAL A 117 -2.47 1.97 38.02
CA VAL A 117 -1.86 1.38 39.22
C VAL A 117 -0.90 2.35 39.91
N LEU A 118 -0.24 3.22 39.14
CA LEU A 118 0.61 4.31 39.66
C LEU A 118 -0.19 5.50 40.24
N GLY A 119 -1.51 5.40 40.34
CA GLY A 119 -2.38 6.40 40.98
C GLY A 119 -2.95 7.46 40.03
N SER A 120 -2.80 7.31 38.72
CA SER A 120 -3.51 8.18 37.76
C SER A 120 -5.00 7.84 37.72
N ASP A 121 -5.82 8.86 37.45
CA ASP A 121 -7.26 8.70 37.25
C ASP A 121 -7.59 7.72 36.11
N TRP A 122 -8.70 6.98 36.23
CA TRP A 122 -9.12 5.93 35.28
C TRP A 122 -9.31 6.48 33.88
N GLU A 123 -10.06 7.58 33.75
CA GLU A 123 -10.33 8.21 32.47
C GLU A 123 -9.04 8.65 31.79
N LYS A 124 -8.15 9.33 32.54
CA LYS A 124 -6.85 9.77 32.02
C LYS A 124 -5.98 8.59 31.57
N SER A 125 -5.99 7.50 32.32
CA SER A 125 -5.17 6.32 32.06
C SER A 125 -5.59 5.61 30.78
N ILE A 126 -6.89 5.33 30.63
CA ILE A 126 -7.44 4.68 29.43
C ILE A 126 -7.36 5.59 28.21
N MET A 127 -7.67 6.90 28.35
CA MET A 127 -7.59 7.86 27.25
C MET A 127 -6.14 8.11 26.77
N SER A 128 -5.13 7.72 27.55
CA SER A 128 -3.73 7.80 27.13
C SER A 128 -3.42 6.96 25.88
N ILE A 129 -4.17 5.88 25.65
CA ILE A 129 -4.06 5.01 24.47
C ILE A 129 -4.36 5.80 23.20
N THR A 130 -5.40 6.65 23.23
CA THR A 130 -5.83 7.46 22.09
C THR A 130 -4.74 8.42 21.61
N LYS A 131 -3.95 8.99 22.55
CA LYS A 131 -2.84 9.90 22.23
C LYS A 131 -1.68 9.20 21.52
N ARG A 132 -1.46 7.91 21.81
CA ARG A 132 -0.36 7.10 21.25
C ARG A 132 -0.73 6.47 19.91
N VAL A 133 -1.86 5.78 19.83
CA VAL A 133 -2.26 5.01 18.65
C VAL A 133 -2.91 5.90 17.57
N LYS A 134 -3.53 7.02 17.95
CA LYS A 134 -4.18 7.99 17.04
C LYS A 134 -5.09 7.34 16.00
N ASN A 135 -5.97 6.45 16.45
CA ASN A 135 -6.95 5.75 15.62
C ASN A 135 -8.38 5.94 16.18
N ALA A 136 -9.35 6.13 15.29
CA ALA A 136 -10.75 6.36 15.66
C ALA A 136 -11.43 5.15 16.34
N SER A 137 -11.18 3.93 15.88
CA SER A 137 -11.69 2.70 16.51
C SER A 137 -11.15 2.53 17.93
N VAL A 138 -9.86 2.82 18.13
CA VAL A 138 -9.22 2.75 19.46
C VAL A 138 -9.71 3.86 20.38
N ALA A 139 -9.93 5.07 19.85
CA ALA A 139 -10.53 6.16 20.61
C ALA A 139 -11.93 5.80 21.10
N ARG A 140 -12.77 5.22 20.23
CA ARG A 140 -14.11 4.74 20.59
C ARG A 140 -14.06 3.65 21.66
N PHE A 141 -13.15 2.69 21.51
CA PHE A 141 -12.92 1.64 22.50
C PHE A 141 -12.54 2.23 23.88
N ALA A 142 -11.59 3.18 23.90
CA ALA A 142 -11.19 3.86 25.14
C ALA A 142 -12.34 4.63 25.78
N THR A 143 -13.13 5.38 25.00
CA THR A 143 -14.33 6.08 25.49
C THR A 143 -15.35 5.11 26.08
N ILE A 144 -15.62 3.99 25.41
CA ILE A 144 -16.55 2.97 25.91
C ILE A 144 -16.12 2.43 27.27
N LEU A 145 -14.83 2.16 27.48
CA LEU A 145 -14.33 1.71 28.78
C LEU A 145 -14.47 2.77 29.89
N VAL A 146 -14.39 4.06 29.54
CA VAL A 146 -14.61 5.15 30.49
C VAL A 146 -16.09 5.26 30.85
N GLU A 147 -16.97 5.27 29.85
CA GLU A 147 -18.42 5.35 30.03
C GLU A 147 -18.96 4.11 30.77
N ALA A 148 -18.44 2.93 30.47
CA ALA A 148 -18.77 1.68 31.15
C ALA A 148 -18.47 1.78 32.66
N ASN A 149 -17.34 2.38 33.03
CA ASN A 149 -16.99 2.60 34.44
C ASN A 149 -17.95 3.57 35.14
N GLN A 150 -18.40 4.62 34.44
CA GLN A 150 -19.34 5.61 34.96
C GLN A 150 -20.77 5.07 35.04
N ALA A 151 -21.15 4.14 34.14
CA ALA A 151 -22.46 3.51 34.09
C ALA A 151 -22.77 2.62 35.30
N GLY A 152 -21.73 2.18 36.03
CA GLY A 152 -21.87 1.44 37.29
C GLY A 152 -22.72 0.16 37.13
N GLY A 153 -23.97 0.19 37.60
CA GLY A 153 -24.87 -0.96 37.58
C GLY A 153 -25.31 -1.44 36.19
N LYS A 154 -25.13 -0.63 35.14
CA LYS A 154 -25.44 -1.00 33.74
C LYS A 154 -24.20 -1.34 32.91
N ILE A 155 -23.07 -1.58 33.55
CA ILE A 155 -21.80 -1.81 32.88
C ILE A 155 -21.83 -3.00 31.92
N THR A 156 -22.52 -4.09 32.30
CA THR A 156 -22.67 -5.29 31.47
C THR A 156 -23.41 -4.98 30.18
N GLU A 157 -24.54 -4.27 30.27
CA GLU A 157 -25.33 -3.85 29.11
C GLU A 157 -24.51 -2.98 28.13
N VAL A 158 -23.79 -1.98 28.65
CA VAL A 158 -22.93 -1.11 27.83
C VAL A 158 -21.84 -1.91 27.12
N LEU A 159 -21.24 -2.88 27.81
CA LEU A 159 -20.13 -3.64 27.27
C LEU A 159 -20.59 -4.71 26.27
N ASP A 160 -21.72 -5.38 26.53
CA ASP A 160 -22.33 -6.34 25.62
C ASP A 160 -22.75 -5.68 24.30
N MET A 161 -23.41 -4.50 24.38
CA MET A 161 -23.70 -3.69 23.19
C MET A 161 -22.44 -3.29 22.43
N SER A 162 -21.35 -3.00 23.14
CA SER A 162 -20.08 -2.63 22.54
C SER A 162 -19.40 -3.81 21.84
N VAL A 163 -19.47 -5.02 22.42
CA VAL A 163 -18.99 -6.26 21.79
C VAL A 163 -19.72 -6.50 20.48
N GLU A 164 -21.05 -6.39 20.48
CA GLU A 164 -21.87 -6.55 19.28
C GLU A 164 -21.49 -5.50 18.22
N LEU A 165 -21.42 -4.22 18.61
CA LEU A 165 -21.04 -3.13 17.71
C LEU A 165 -19.69 -3.38 17.03
N PHE A 166 -18.64 -3.69 17.81
CA PHE A 166 -17.31 -3.92 17.25
C PHE A 166 -17.22 -5.21 16.43
N SER A 167 -17.95 -6.27 16.82
CA SER A 167 -18.03 -7.51 16.04
C SER A 167 -18.69 -7.27 14.69
N ASN A 168 -19.82 -6.54 14.67
CA ASN A 168 -20.52 -6.18 13.44
C ASN A 168 -19.66 -5.29 12.54
N ILE A 169 -18.91 -4.33 13.11
CA ILE A 169 -17.96 -3.50 12.35
C ILE A 169 -16.86 -4.34 11.72
N ASP A 170 -16.29 -5.30 12.47
CA ASP A 170 -15.21 -6.17 11.97
C ASP A 170 -15.70 -7.10 10.87
N GLN A 171 -16.85 -7.75 11.06
CA GLN A 171 -17.50 -8.59 10.04
C GLN A 171 -17.83 -7.79 8.77
N TYR A 172 -18.46 -6.62 8.91
CA TYR A 172 -18.77 -5.77 7.77
C TYR A 172 -17.52 -5.34 6.99
N ARG A 173 -16.41 -5.08 7.70
CA ARG A 173 -15.13 -4.76 7.07
C ARG A 173 -14.57 -5.97 6.32
N GLU A 174 -14.62 -7.17 6.91
CA GLU A 174 -14.14 -8.39 6.26
C GLU A 174 -14.96 -8.74 5.01
N GLU A 175 -16.28 -8.63 5.09
CA GLU A 175 -17.18 -8.78 3.94
C GLU A 175 -16.84 -7.80 2.82
N GLN A 176 -16.66 -6.52 3.17
CA GLN A 176 -16.26 -5.49 2.21
C GLN A 176 -14.92 -5.80 1.55
N LEU A 177 -13.93 -6.25 2.31
CA LEU A 177 -12.63 -6.63 1.76
C LEU A 177 -12.76 -7.83 0.82
N ASN A 178 -13.57 -8.82 1.18
CA ASN A 178 -13.82 -9.98 0.33
C ASN A 178 -14.57 -9.60 -0.96
N ASN A 179 -15.55 -8.71 -0.87
CA ASN A 179 -16.32 -8.22 -2.01
C ASN A 179 -15.49 -7.34 -2.96
N MET A 180 -14.42 -6.68 -2.45
CA MET A 180 -13.54 -5.83 -3.25
C MET A 180 -12.34 -6.57 -3.88
N LYS A 181 -12.02 -7.79 -3.42
CA LYS A 181 -10.93 -8.61 -4.00
C LYS A 181 -11.06 -8.82 -5.52
N PRO A 182 -12.24 -9.15 -6.09
CA PRO A 182 -12.39 -9.32 -7.54
C PRO A 182 -11.99 -8.07 -8.35
N TYR A 183 -12.37 -6.88 -7.88
CA TYR A 183 -12.01 -5.61 -8.51
C TYR A 183 -10.51 -5.32 -8.46
N THR A 184 -9.80 -5.86 -7.46
CA THR A 184 -8.35 -5.78 -7.43
C THR A 184 -7.75 -6.62 -8.56
N TYR A 185 -8.26 -7.85 -8.79
CA TYR A 185 -7.80 -8.72 -9.87
C TYR A 185 -8.09 -8.17 -11.27
N THR A 186 -9.23 -7.48 -11.48
CA THR A 186 -9.53 -6.88 -12.78
C THR A 186 -8.51 -5.80 -13.17
N ILE A 187 -7.98 -5.06 -12.18
CA ILE A 187 -6.91 -4.07 -12.42
C ILE A 187 -5.62 -4.76 -12.87
N TYR A 188 -5.22 -5.86 -12.22
CA TYR A 188 -4.07 -6.65 -12.67
C TYR A 188 -4.26 -7.19 -14.09
N ALA A 189 -5.46 -7.66 -14.41
CA ALA A 189 -5.78 -8.15 -15.76
C ALA A 189 -5.69 -7.03 -16.80
N ALA A 190 -6.15 -5.81 -16.51
CA ALA A 190 -6.07 -4.68 -17.43
C ALA A 190 -4.62 -4.36 -17.82
N ILE A 191 -3.70 -4.33 -16.86
CA ILE A 191 -2.28 -4.08 -17.12
C ILE A 191 -1.66 -5.21 -17.94
N ALA A 192 -2.00 -6.46 -17.62
CA ALA A 192 -1.52 -7.61 -18.38
C ALA A 192 -1.97 -7.52 -19.85
N VAL A 193 -3.23 -7.13 -20.09
CA VAL A 193 -3.76 -6.89 -21.44
C VAL A 193 -3.01 -5.75 -22.12
N PHE A 194 -2.74 -4.63 -21.43
CA PHE A 194 -1.97 -3.53 -22.00
C PHE A 194 -0.56 -3.96 -22.42
N LEU A 195 0.13 -4.73 -21.58
CA LEU A 195 1.46 -5.27 -21.91
C LEU A 195 1.42 -6.20 -23.14
N ILE A 196 0.42 -7.08 -23.22
CA ILE A 196 0.22 -7.95 -24.38
C ILE A 196 -0.01 -7.12 -25.64
N ILE A 197 -0.89 -6.10 -25.57
CA ILE A 197 -1.14 -5.19 -26.70
C ILE A 197 0.14 -4.47 -27.11
N SER A 198 0.94 -3.98 -26.15
CA SER A 198 2.23 -3.34 -26.42
C SER A 198 3.19 -4.27 -27.17
N LEU A 199 3.27 -5.54 -26.78
CA LEU A 199 4.09 -6.54 -27.47
C LEU A 199 3.61 -6.80 -28.89
N VAL A 200 2.30 -6.95 -29.09
CA VAL A 200 1.71 -7.16 -30.43
C VAL A 200 1.97 -5.94 -31.31
N VAL A 201 1.77 -4.72 -30.81
CA VAL A 201 2.03 -3.47 -31.56
C VAL A 201 3.50 -3.38 -31.98
N LEU A 202 4.45 -3.70 -31.09
CA LEU A 202 5.87 -3.63 -31.43
C LEU A 202 6.28 -4.70 -32.44
N THR A 203 5.91 -5.97 -32.21
CA THR A 203 6.41 -7.11 -32.98
C THR A 203 5.63 -7.39 -34.28
N GLN A 204 4.30 -7.22 -34.28
CA GLN A 204 3.45 -7.56 -35.43
C GLN A 204 3.16 -6.35 -36.32
N PHE A 205 3.15 -5.14 -35.76
CA PHE A 205 2.87 -3.94 -36.54
C PHE A 205 4.15 -3.17 -36.84
N LEU A 206 4.88 -2.69 -35.83
CA LEU A 206 6.00 -1.79 -36.09
C LEU A 206 7.21 -2.47 -36.76
N VAL A 207 7.63 -3.66 -36.31
CA VAL A 207 8.80 -4.34 -36.91
C VAL A 207 8.58 -4.68 -38.39
N PRO A 208 7.43 -5.25 -38.80
CA PRO A 208 7.14 -5.45 -40.22
C PRO A 208 7.04 -4.15 -41.00
N LEU A 209 6.47 -3.07 -40.45
CA LEU A 209 6.41 -1.77 -41.15
C LEU A 209 7.81 -1.16 -41.35
N GLY A 210 8.69 -1.28 -40.37
CA GLY A 210 10.08 -0.82 -40.48
C GLY A 210 10.92 -1.62 -41.48
N SER A 211 10.71 -2.94 -41.58
CA SER A 211 11.45 -3.82 -42.49
C SER A 211 10.84 -3.90 -43.90
N SER A 212 9.52 -3.90 -44.04
CA SER A 212 8.81 -3.95 -45.34
C SER A 212 8.74 -2.59 -46.06
N GLY A 213 8.85 -1.48 -45.33
CA GLY A 213 9.13 -0.16 -45.93
C GLY A 213 10.46 -0.13 -46.70
N MET A 214 11.37 -1.05 -46.40
CA MET A 214 12.69 -1.16 -47.02
C MET A 214 12.70 -2.01 -48.30
N SER A 215 11.71 -2.90 -48.51
CA SER A 215 11.69 -3.85 -49.63
C SER A 215 10.73 -3.52 -50.77
N GLN A 216 9.85 -2.51 -50.62
CA GLN A 216 8.81 -2.20 -51.60
C GLN A 216 8.92 -0.83 -52.30
N MET A 217 10.03 -0.10 -52.16
CA MET A 217 10.16 1.23 -52.78
C MET A 217 11.48 1.39 -53.52
N GLY A 218 11.38 1.74 -54.81
CA GLY A 218 12.52 2.00 -55.69
C GLY A 218 13.42 3.14 -55.19
N PRO A 219 14.64 3.22 -55.74
CA PRO A 219 15.66 4.18 -55.30
C PRO A 219 15.17 5.62 -55.52
N GLY A 220 14.83 6.33 -54.44
CA GLY A 220 14.53 7.77 -54.51
C GLY A 220 13.52 8.31 -53.50
N ASN A 221 12.75 7.47 -52.80
CA ASN A 221 11.77 7.95 -51.81
C ASN A 221 12.15 7.48 -50.40
N SER A 222 13.00 8.25 -49.72
CA SER A 222 13.36 8.06 -48.32
C SER A 222 12.20 8.46 -47.42
N VAL A 223 11.22 7.56 -47.25
CA VAL A 223 10.31 7.63 -46.12
C VAL A 223 11.17 7.58 -44.85
N THR A 224 10.99 8.59 -44.00
CA THR A 224 11.65 8.74 -42.69
C THR A 224 11.76 7.39 -41.99
N MET A 225 13.00 6.98 -41.69
CA MET A 225 13.31 5.80 -40.89
C MET A 225 12.44 5.81 -39.64
N LEU A 226 11.53 4.85 -39.51
CA LEU A 226 10.78 4.65 -38.28
C LEU A 226 11.75 4.05 -37.27
N ASP A 227 12.23 4.88 -36.35
CA ASP A 227 13.07 4.43 -35.24
C ASP A 227 12.24 3.58 -34.28
N ILE A 228 12.30 2.25 -34.46
CA ILE A 228 11.59 1.25 -33.67
C ILE A 228 11.83 1.45 -32.16
N ASN A 229 13.04 1.86 -31.81
CA ASN A 229 13.51 2.06 -30.45
C ASN A 229 12.81 3.26 -29.77
N TYR A 230 12.41 4.27 -30.54
CA TYR A 230 11.67 5.43 -30.02
C TYR A 230 10.25 5.03 -29.60
N TYR A 231 9.55 4.25 -30.43
CA TYR A 231 8.21 3.76 -30.12
C TYR A 231 8.21 2.75 -28.97
N SER A 232 9.22 1.88 -28.91
CA SER A 232 9.43 0.98 -27.76
C SER A 232 9.59 1.78 -26.45
N SER A 233 10.36 2.87 -26.49
CA SER A 233 10.56 3.76 -25.34
C SER A 233 9.28 4.49 -24.92
N ILE A 234 8.45 4.96 -25.86
CA ILE A 234 7.16 5.58 -25.55
C ILE A 234 6.24 4.57 -24.85
N LEU A 235 6.11 3.36 -25.39
CA LEU A 235 5.24 2.34 -24.82
C LEU A 235 5.74 1.89 -23.44
N PHE A 236 7.06 1.80 -23.25
CA PHE A 236 7.67 1.54 -21.94
C PHE A 236 7.26 2.58 -20.89
N TRP A 237 7.41 3.86 -21.21
CA TRP A 237 7.03 4.95 -20.30
C TRP A 237 5.52 4.99 -20.03
N ALA A 238 4.70 4.71 -21.04
CA ALA A 238 3.25 4.57 -20.88
C ALA A 238 2.91 3.43 -19.90
N SER A 239 3.53 2.25 -20.06
CA SER A 239 3.33 1.10 -19.17
C SER A 239 3.77 1.36 -17.73
N ILE A 240 4.88 2.12 -17.52
CA ILE A 240 5.32 2.50 -16.18
C ILE A 240 4.29 3.39 -15.50
N ILE A 241 3.82 4.42 -16.20
CA ILE A 241 2.83 5.37 -15.67
C ILE A 241 1.54 4.62 -15.34
N GLU A 242 1.06 3.79 -16.25
CA GLU A 242 -0.13 2.96 -16.03
C GLU A 242 0.03 2.04 -14.82
N SER A 243 1.16 1.34 -14.71
CA SER A 243 1.43 0.42 -13.59
C SER A 243 1.50 1.12 -12.24
N LEU A 244 2.06 2.34 -12.22
CA LEU A 244 2.09 3.16 -11.03
C LEU A 244 0.68 3.51 -10.54
N PHE A 245 -0.17 4.04 -11.42
CA PHE A 245 -1.52 4.45 -11.06
C PHE A 245 -2.43 3.25 -10.79
N ALA A 246 -2.36 2.22 -11.62
CA ALA A 246 -3.14 1.01 -11.45
C ALA A 246 -2.81 0.31 -10.13
N GLY A 247 -1.54 0.26 -9.71
CA GLY A 247 -1.17 -0.24 -8.38
C GLY A 247 -1.73 0.59 -7.22
N LEU A 248 -1.76 1.92 -7.33
CA LEU A 248 -2.36 2.80 -6.32
C LEU A 248 -3.87 2.59 -6.23
N ILE A 249 -4.54 2.44 -7.38
CA ILE A 249 -5.98 2.16 -7.45
C ILE A 249 -6.28 0.78 -6.85
N ALA A 250 -5.47 -0.24 -7.19
CA ALA A 250 -5.59 -1.59 -6.64
C ALA A 250 -5.49 -1.57 -5.11
N GLY A 251 -4.56 -0.80 -4.52
CA GLY A 251 -4.47 -0.66 -3.07
C GLY A 251 -5.63 0.10 -2.42
N LYS A 252 -6.13 1.15 -3.08
CA LYS A 252 -7.32 1.87 -2.59
C LYS A 252 -8.54 0.96 -2.54
N ILE A 253 -8.74 0.13 -3.56
CA ILE A 253 -9.90 -0.77 -3.65
C ILE A 253 -9.72 -1.97 -2.72
N GLY A 254 -8.55 -2.60 -2.71
CA GLY A 254 -8.26 -3.79 -1.92
C GLY A 254 -8.10 -3.50 -0.42
N ASP A 255 -7.22 -2.57 -0.04
CA ASP A 255 -6.84 -2.33 1.36
C ASP A 255 -7.53 -1.10 1.98
N ARG A 256 -8.32 -0.35 1.20
CA ARG A 256 -8.94 0.95 1.59
C ARG A 256 -7.96 2.06 1.95
N CYS A 257 -6.67 1.86 1.70
CA CYS A 257 -5.63 2.85 1.94
C CYS A 257 -4.80 3.06 0.67
N TYR A 258 -4.76 4.29 0.17
CA TYR A 258 -3.97 4.66 -1.02
C TYR A 258 -2.50 4.29 -0.88
N LEU A 259 -1.94 4.51 0.31
CA LEU A 259 -0.53 4.31 0.57
C LEU A 259 -0.14 2.84 0.68
N SER A 260 -1.07 1.95 1.08
CA SER A 260 -0.86 0.50 1.00
C SER A 260 -0.73 0.04 -0.46
N GLY A 261 -1.30 0.78 -1.41
CA GLY A 261 -1.21 0.52 -2.84
C GLY A 261 0.18 0.66 -3.46
N LEU A 262 1.11 1.35 -2.78
CA LEU A 262 2.49 1.46 -3.24
C LEU A 262 3.15 0.07 -3.42
N ARG A 263 2.75 -0.94 -2.63
CA ARG A 263 3.24 -2.32 -2.80
C ARG A 263 2.79 -2.94 -4.13
N HIS A 264 1.57 -2.65 -4.55
CA HIS A 264 1.00 -3.13 -5.80
C HIS A 264 1.62 -2.38 -6.98
N SER A 265 1.84 -1.07 -6.85
CA SER A 265 2.57 -0.27 -7.86
C SER A 265 3.99 -0.79 -8.04
N ALA A 266 4.74 -1.03 -6.95
CA ALA A 266 6.10 -1.56 -7.02
C ALA A 266 6.16 -2.93 -7.71
N LEU A 267 5.22 -3.83 -7.37
CA LEU A 267 5.10 -5.13 -8.00
C LEU A 267 4.83 -5.01 -9.50
N LEU A 268 3.86 -4.17 -9.88
CA LEU A 268 3.48 -3.97 -11.28
C LEU A 268 4.61 -3.34 -12.10
N ILE A 269 5.29 -2.33 -11.56
CA ILE A 269 6.48 -1.73 -12.20
C ILE A 269 7.60 -2.78 -12.35
N GLY A 270 7.77 -3.67 -11.37
CA GLY A 270 8.71 -4.79 -11.48
C GLY A 270 8.34 -5.74 -12.63
N ILE A 271 7.05 -6.06 -12.79
CA ILE A 271 6.56 -6.90 -13.89
C ILE A 271 6.79 -6.22 -15.24
N THR A 272 6.47 -4.93 -15.37
CA THR A 272 6.67 -4.21 -16.64
C THR A 272 8.15 -4.12 -17.02
N LEU A 273 9.04 -3.92 -16.05
CA LEU A 273 10.49 -3.93 -16.27
C LEU A 273 10.97 -5.27 -16.81
N ILE A 274 10.56 -6.38 -16.18
CA ILE A 274 10.92 -7.73 -16.63
C ILE A 274 10.37 -7.97 -18.04
N PHE A 275 9.13 -7.58 -18.28
CA PHE A 275 8.46 -7.76 -19.58
C PHE A 275 9.20 -7.04 -20.71
N PHE A 276 9.54 -5.76 -20.54
CA PHE A 276 10.27 -5.01 -21.55
C PHE A 276 11.73 -5.43 -21.68
N ASN A 277 12.37 -5.91 -20.62
CA ASN A 277 13.71 -6.48 -20.68
C ASN A 277 13.73 -7.75 -21.57
N VAL A 278 12.77 -8.66 -21.36
CA VAL A 278 12.60 -9.85 -22.21
C VAL A 278 12.28 -9.45 -23.65
N LEU A 279 11.41 -8.45 -23.86
CA LEU A 279 11.08 -7.95 -25.19
C LEU A 279 12.29 -7.35 -25.92
N GLY A 280 13.11 -6.56 -25.21
CA GLY A 280 14.34 -5.99 -25.78
C GLY A 280 15.43 -7.02 -26.05
N GLY A 281 15.39 -8.19 -25.40
CA GLY A 281 16.24 -9.32 -25.76
C GLY A 281 15.75 -10.13 -26.97
N LEU A 282 14.47 -9.96 -27.36
CA LEU A 282 13.84 -10.62 -28.50
C LEU A 282 13.90 -9.79 -29.80
N LEU A 283 14.04 -8.47 -29.69
CA LEU A 283 14.16 -7.50 -30.79
C LEU A 283 15.62 -7.29 -31.18
#